data_AF-A0A8D8MWJ5-F1
#
_entry.id   AF-A0A8D8MWJ5-F1
#
_cell.length_a   1.000
_cell.length_b   1.000
_cell.length_c   1.000
_cell.angle_alpha   90.00
_cell.angle_beta   90.00
_cell.angle_gamma   90.00
#
_symmetry.space_group_name_H-M   'P 1'
#
loop_
_entity.id
_entity.type
_entity.pdbx_description
1 polymer ?
#
loop_
_entity_poly.entity_id
_entity_poly.type
_entity_poly.pdbx_seq_one_letter_code
_entity_poly.pdbx_strand_id
1 'polypeptide(L)'
;MLGYLAASLLVLSTIYSIDPSSAGPLDALSWARMDNINLPWLPYENMTRCYGELGCLNITKEWYHLIFRPFNVFPLPRSVINTRFILYTEKNPTDGQLLQAEVKDTIMKSHFRSDWDTKFIIHGFIDTPLSNWVSEMRDELITRGGLNVIVVDWAGGSLPLYTQATANTRLVGLEIAYLIKKLGEYKGLRAEDVHLIGHSLGAHTAGYAAERTPGLGRITGLDPAEPYFQGMDPIVRLDPSDASLVDVIHTDG
;
A
#
# COMPACT_ATOMS: atom_id res chain seq x y z
N MET A 1 -3.42 27.39 43.19
CA MET A 1 -3.40 26.26 42.22
C MET A 1 -4.18 26.71 40.99
N LEU A 2 -3.56 27.51 40.12
CA LEU A 2 -4.06 28.02 38.82
C LEU A 2 -2.97 28.97 38.29
N GLY A 3 -1.92 28.42 37.64
CA GLY A 3 -0.76 29.24 37.26
C GLY A 3 0.23 28.63 36.28
N TYR A 4 -0.14 27.60 35.51
CA TYR A 4 0.77 26.93 34.56
C TYR A 4 0.18 26.70 33.15
N LEU A 5 -0.89 27.41 32.76
CA LEU A 5 -1.46 27.32 31.39
C LEU A 5 -1.23 28.60 30.54
N ALA A 6 -0.57 29.61 31.11
CA ALA A 6 -0.20 30.89 30.47
C ALA A 6 0.89 30.84 29.37
N ALA A 7 1.88 29.97 29.51
CA ALA A 7 3.21 30.20 28.92
C ALA A 7 3.48 29.49 27.57
N SER A 8 2.58 28.62 27.11
CA SER A 8 2.85 27.77 25.94
C SER A 8 2.34 28.35 24.60
N LEU A 9 1.62 29.48 24.62
CA LEU A 9 1.07 30.11 23.41
C LEU A 9 1.86 31.32 22.90
N LEU A 10 2.84 31.82 23.66
CA LEU A 10 3.59 33.04 23.31
C LEU A 10 4.92 32.78 22.58
N VAL A 11 5.42 31.54 22.56
CA VAL A 11 6.67 31.19 21.86
C VAL A 11 6.46 31.03 20.34
N LEU A 12 5.22 30.99 19.86
CA LEU A 12 4.88 30.84 18.45
C LEU A 12 4.86 32.15 17.64
N SER A 13 5.10 33.31 18.27
CA SER A 13 4.90 34.61 17.61
C SER A 13 6.19 35.37 17.21
N THR A 14 7.38 34.84 17.50
CA THR A 14 8.63 35.62 17.35
C THR A 14 9.68 35.06 16.39
N ILE A 15 9.37 34.04 15.59
CA ILE A 15 10.27 33.63 14.50
C ILE A 15 9.43 33.41 13.24
N TYR A 16 9.86 34.04 12.15
CA TYR A 16 9.30 34.03 10.80
C TYR A 16 8.30 35.14 10.46
N SER A 17 8.86 36.25 9.98
CA SER A 17 8.23 37.02 8.91
C SER A 17 8.19 36.14 7.66
N ILE A 18 7.02 35.64 7.29
CA ILE A 18 6.81 34.90 6.05
C ILE A 18 6.53 35.93 4.96
N ASP A 19 7.34 35.92 3.91
CA ASP A 19 7.09 36.69 2.69
C ASP A 19 5.94 36.02 1.92
N PRO A 20 4.76 36.66 1.79
CA PRO A 20 3.58 36.06 1.17
C PRO A 20 3.69 35.93 -0.36
N SER A 21 4.81 36.32 -0.97
CA SER A 21 4.98 36.35 -2.43
C SER A 21 5.53 35.05 -3.06
N SER A 22 5.92 34.04 -2.27
CA SER A 22 6.51 32.79 -2.77
C SER A 22 5.57 31.58 -2.81
N ALA A 23 4.33 31.71 -2.33
CA ALA A 23 3.34 30.63 -2.33
C ALA A 23 2.65 30.53 -3.69
N GLY A 24 3.20 29.68 -4.58
CA GLY A 24 2.42 29.13 -5.69
C GLY A 24 1.25 28.29 -5.18
N PRO A 25 0.23 28.01 -6.01
CA PRO A 25 -1.03 27.37 -5.59
C PRO A 25 -0.92 25.86 -5.25
N LEU A 26 0.27 25.38 -4.89
CA LEU A 26 0.50 23.98 -4.52
C LEU A 26 0.86 23.91 -3.05
N ASP A 27 -0.12 23.44 -2.27
CA ASP A 27 -0.03 22.99 -0.88
C ASP A 27 0.20 24.06 0.20
N ALA A 28 -0.92 24.67 0.63
CA ALA A 28 -0.98 25.65 1.73
C ALA A 28 -0.47 25.12 3.08
N LEU A 29 -0.24 23.81 3.22
CA LEU A 29 0.26 23.16 4.43
C LEU A 29 1.68 22.60 4.27
N SER A 30 2.44 23.02 3.24
CA SER A 30 3.83 22.60 3.05
C SER A 30 4.73 22.87 4.26
N TRP A 31 4.43 23.87 5.09
CA TRP A 31 5.13 24.15 6.36
C TRP A 31 5.01 23.01 7.38
N ALA A 32 3.96 22.18 7.30
CA ALA A 32 3.71 21.08 8.22
C ALA A 32 4.44 19.78 7.81
N ARG A 33 5.11 19.77 6.65
CA ARG A 33 6.12 18.76 6.29
C ARG A 33 7.40 18.98 7.10
N MET A 34 7.96 17.87 7.57
CA MET A 34 9.10 17.93 8.48
C MET A 34 10.42 18.30 7.80
N ASP A 35 10.48 18.32 6.47
CA ASP A 35 11.60 18.89 5.73
C ASP A 35 11.79 20.39 6.03
N ASN A 36 10.73 21.08 6.45
CA ASN A 36 10.74 22.50 6.82
C ASN A 36 10.83 22.72 8.34
N ILE A 37 10.77 21.65 9.15
CA ILE A 37 10.71 21.70 10.61
C ILE A 37 11.78 20.77 11.20
N ASN A 38 12.95 21.32 11.52
CA ASN A 38 14.01 20.60 12.21
C ASN A 38 13.89 20.81 13.74
N LEU A 39 13.00 20.05 14.40
CA LEU A 39 12.80 20.13 15.85
C LEU A 39 13.67 19.06 16.56
N PRO A 40 14.68 19.46 17.34
CA PRO A 40 15.62 18.53 17.99
C PRO A 40 15.01 17.52 18.97
N TRP A 41 13.76 17.73 19.39
CA TRP A 41 13.05 16.91 20.37
C TRP A 41 11.99 15.98 19.75
N LEU A 42 11.81 16.00 18.42
CA LEU A 42 11.00 15.00 17.75
C LEU A 42 11.83 13.71 17.61
N PRO A 43 11.33 12.55 18.07
CA PRO A 43 12.09 11.31 18.08
C PRO A 43 12.09 10.73 16.66
N TYR A 44 12.96 11.25 15.81
CA TYR A 44 13.16 10.70 14.48
C TYR A 44 14.56 10.07 14.40
N GLU A 45 14.65 8.83 14.89
CA GLU A 45 15.74 7.95 14.48
C GLU A 45 15.32 7.28 13.17
N ASN A 46 16.25 7.14 12.21
CA ASN A 46 16.07 6.31 11.02
C ASN A 46 15.89 4.85 11.48
N MET A 47 14.69 4.49 11.91
CA MET A 47 14.40 3.15 12.39
C MET A 47 14.22 2.25 11.17
N THR A 48 14.88 1.09 11.22
CA THR A 48 14.80 0.07 10.18
C THR A 48 14.31 -1.23 10.79
N ARG A 49 13.37 -1.92 10.13
CA ARG A 49 12.92 -3.26 10.52
C ARG A 49 12.91 -4.18 9.30
N CYS A 50 13.54 -5.34 9.43
CA CYS A 50 13.67 -6.31 8.35
C CYS A 50 12.73 -7.50 8.52
N TYR A 51 12.24 -8.02 7.40
CA TYR A 51 11.23 -9.06 7.30
C TYR A 51 11.73 -10.23 6.43
N GLY A 52 12.94 -10.71 6.74
CA GLY A 52 13.58 -11.81 6.02
C GLY A 52 13.83 -11.47 4.55
N GLU A 53 13.39 -12.37 3.67
CA GLU A 53 13.50 -12.30 2.22
C GLU A 53 12.76 -11.13 1.57
N LEU A 54 11.79 -10.53 2.28
CA LEU A 54 11.09 -9.33 1.83
C LEU A 54 11.98 -8.07 1.91
N GLY A 55 13.09 -8.15 2.65
CA GLY A 55 13.98 -7.03 2.91
C GLY A 55 13.53 -6.17 4.09
N CYS A 56 13.91 -4.90 4.08
CA CYS A 56 13.70 -3.99 5.20
C CYS A 56 12.79 -2.82 4.84
N LEU A 57 12.04 -2.38 5.85
CA LEU A 57 11.25 -1.16 5.82
C LEU A 57 11.89 -0.14 6.74
N ASN A 58 11.98 1.09 6.25
CA ASN A 58 12.52 2.21 7.00
C ASN A 58 11.37 3.15 7.36
N ILE A 59 11.42 3.72 8.55
CA ILE A 59 10.57 4.85 8.92
C ILE A 59 11.42 6.09 8.76
N THR A 60 11.20 6.69 7.58
CA THR A 60 11.56 7.99 7.00
C THR A 60 11.05 9.29 7.64
N LYS A 61 11.76 10.42 7.50
CA LYS A 61 11.19 11.75 7.71
C LYS A 61 10.10 12.03 6.67
N GLU A 62 10.26 11.47 5.47
CA GLU A 62 9.32 11.54 4.34
C GLU A 62 7.98 10.87 4.70
N TRP A 63 8.00 9.95 5.67
CA TRP A 63 6.84 9.21 6.10
C TRP A 63 6.11 9.86 7.29
N TYR A 64 6.54 11.06 7.70
CA TYR A 64 5.92 11.82 8.77
C TYR A 64 5.40 13.16 8.25
N HIS A 65 4.21 13.52 8.71
CA HIS A 65 3.67 14.85 8.52
C HIS A 65 2.86 15.24 9.74
N LEU A 66 3.08 16.44 10.30
CA LEU A 66 2.48 16.85 11.58
C LEU A 66 0.95 16.75 11.57
N ILE A 67 0.33 17.07 10.42
CA ILE A 67 -1.12 17.05 10.21
C ILE A 67 -1.59 15.74 9.54
N PHE A 68 -1.09 15.41 8.35
CA PHE A 68 -1.60 14.31 7.54
C PHE A 68 -1.16 12.90 7.99
N ARG A 69 0.00 12.77 8.65
CA ARG A 69 0.55 11.48 9.12
C ARG A 69 1.37 11.64 10.41
N PRO A 70 0.70 11.97 11.54
CA PRO A 70 1.38 12.29 12.80
C PRO A 70 1.95 11.06 13.50
N PHE A 71 1.47 9.86 13.18
CA PHE A 71 1.96 8.60 13.72
C PHE A 71 2.46 7.71 12.60
N ASN A 72 3.69 7.24 12.72
CA ASN A 72 4.22 6.24 11.80
C ASN A 72 4.77 5.07 12.61
N VAL A 73 4.09 3.93 12.48
CA VAL A 73 4.45 2.71 13.20
C VAL A 73 4.93 1.67 12.22
N PHE A 74 5.68 0.68 12.71
CA PHE A 74 6.04 -0.46 11.88
C PHE A 74 4.81 -1.36 11.65
N PRO A 75 4.77 -2.04 10.50
CA PRO A 75 3.82 -3.13 10.28
C PRO A 75 3.89 -4.17 11.40
N LEU A 76 2.76 -4.81 11.66
CA LEU A 76 2.68 -6.01 12.48
C LEU A 76 3.55 -7.14 11.87
N PRO A 77 3.93 -8.16 12.67
CA PRO A 77 4.66 -9.31 12.16
C PRO A 77 3.90 -10.03 11.03
N ARG A 78 4.64 -10.63 10.08
CA ARG A 78 4.08 -11.39 8.93
C ARG A 78 3.04 -12.43 9.37
N SER A 79 3.32 -13.15 10.47
CA SER A 79 2.42 -14.16 11.03
C SER A 79 1.10 -13.61 11.58
N VAL A 80 1.04 -12.32 11.93
CA VAL A 80 -0.17 -11.66 12.43
C VAL A 80 -1.00 -11.12 11.28
N ILE A 81 -0.37 -10.47 10.29
CA ILE A 81 -1.06 -10.02 9.08
C ILE A 81 -1.59 -11.23 8.29
N ASN A 82 -0.76 -12.27 8.20
CA ASN A 82 -1.05 -13.54 7.54
C ASN A 82 -1.59 -13.34 6.11
N THR A 83 -0.83 -12.62 5.27
CA THR A 83 -1.19 -12.37 3.89
C THR A 83 -1.31 -13.69 3.12
N ARG A 84 -2.45 -13.91 2.45
CA ARG A 84 -2.72 -15.10 1.64
C ARG A 84 -3.04 -14.71 0.21
N PHE A 85 -2.54 -15.49 -0.74
CA PHE A 85 -2.78 -15.28 -2.16
C PHE A 85 -3.63 -16.40 -2.72
N ILE A 86 -4.86 -16.09 -3.10
CA ILE A 86 -5.84 -17.09 -3.51
C ILE A 86 -6.04 -16.97 -5.02
N LEU A 87 -5.54 -17.96 -5.77
CA LEU A 87 -5.64 -18.02 -7.21
C LEU A 87 -6.97 -18.62 -7.66
N TYR A 88 -7.61 -17.91 -8.58
CA TYR A 88 -8.76 -18.35 -9.34
C TYR A 88 -8.47 -18.26 -10.84
N THR A 89 -8.98 -19.25 -11.56
CA THR A 89 -8.92 -19.34 -13.02
C THR A 89 -10.23 -19.94 -13.52
N GLU A 90 -10.43 -19.99 -14.84
CA GLU A 90 -11.55 -20.72 -15.45
C GLU A 90 -11.65 -22.19 -15.04
N LYS A 91 -10.54 -22.80 -14.59
CA LYS A 91 -10.50 -24.21 -14.14
C LYS A 91 -10.95 -24.40 -12.70
N ASN A 92 -10.86 -23.35 -11.89
CA ASN A 92 -11.22 -23.36 -10.49
C ASN A 92 -11.93 -22.06 -10.09
N PRO A 93 -13.09 -21.75 -10.71
CA PRO A 93 -13.73 -20.45 -10.56
C PRO A 93 -14.24 -20.20 -9.14
N THR A 94 -14.59 -21.26 -8.40
CA THR A 94 -15.18 -21.18 -7.06
C THR A 94 -14.23 -21.63 -5.94
N ASP A 95 -13.36 -22.61 -6.22
CA ASP A 95 -12.45 -23.19 -5.23
C ASP A 95 -11.01 -22.70 -5.47
N GLY A 96 -10.63 -21.68 -4.71
CA GLY A 96 -9.37 -20.96 -4.90
C GLY A 96 -8.14 -21.78 -4.47
N GLN A 97 -7.07 -21.71 -5.25
CA GLN A 97 -5.80 -22.37 -4.93
C GLN A 97 -4.87 -21.41 -4.18
N LEU A 98 -4.45 -21.79 -2.97
CA LEU A 98 -3.51 -20.99 -2.20
C LEU A 98 -2.11 -21.03 -2.84
N LEU A 99 -1.59 -19.86 -3.20
CA LEU A 99 -0.21 -19.67 -3.63
C LEU A 99 0.63 -19.19 -2.45
N GLN A 100 1.74 -19.88 -2.21
CA GLN A 100 2.75 -19.51 -1.21
C GLN A 100 4.08 -19.29 -1.92
N ALA A 101 4.62 -18.08 -1.83
CA ALA A 101 5.83 -17.67 -2.55
C ALA A 101 7.04 -18.54 -2.17
N GLU A 102 7.12 -18.98 -0.91
CA GLU A 102 8.18 -19.81 -0.36
C GLU A 102 8.02 -21.29 -0.70
N VAL A 103 6.80 -21.74 -1.03
CA VAL A 103 6.48 -23.14 -1.32
C VAL A 103 6.26 -23.29 -2.83
N LYS A 104 7.36 -23.46 -3.57
CA LYS A 104 7.38 -23.60 -5.05
C LYS A 104 6.31 -24.53 -5.60
N ASP A 105 6.03 -25.64 -4.92
CA ASP A 105 5.04 -26.63 -5.33
C ASP A 105 3.62 -26.06 -5.44
N THR A 106 3.25 -25.10 -4.58
CA THR A 106 1.93 -24.45 -4.64
C THR A 106 1.75 -23.69 -5.95
N ILE A 107 2.79 -23.00 -6.42
CA ILE A 107 2.80 -22.29 -7.71
C ILE A 107 2.87 -23.30 -8.87
N MET A 108 3.78 -24.27 -8.80
CA MET A 108 4.04 -25.19 -9.92
C MET A 108 2.84 -26.08 -10.26
N LYS A 109 2.12 -26.55 -9.24
CA LYS A 109 0.97 -27.47 -9.37
C LYS A 109 -0.37 -26.74 -9.51
N SER A 110 -0.40 -25.42 -9.34
CA SER A 110 -1.61 -24.62 -9.54
C SER A 110 -2.02 -24.53 -11.01
N HIS A 111 -3.22 -23.99 -11.25
CA HIS A 111 -3.73 -23.64 -12.58
C HIS A 111 -3.13 -22.35 -13.15
N PHE A 112 -2.16 -21.73 -12.47
CA PHE A 112 -1.51 -20.51 -12.94
C PHE A 112 -0.86 -20.68 -14.31
N ARG A 113 -1.08 -19.69 -15.18
CA ARG A 113 -0.57 -19.62 -16.54
C ARG A 113 0.16 -18.32 -16.81
N SER A 114 1.45 -18.39 -17.08
CA SER A 114 2.27 -17.18 -17.33
C SER A 114 2.01 -16.52 -18.67
N ASP A 115 1.35 -17.20 -19.60
CA ASP A 115 0.93 -16.65 -20.89
C ASP A 115 -0.38 -15.85 -20.81
N TRP A 116 -0.95 -15.70 -19.62
CA TRP A 116 -2.19 -14.96 -19.35
C TRP A 116 -1.93 -13.74 -18.48
N ASP A 117 -2.70 -12.67 -18.73
CA ASP A 117 -2.73 -11.50 -17.85
C ASP A 117 -3.06 -11.92 -16.42
N THR A 118 -2.33 -11.36 -15.45
CA THR A 118 -2.50 -11.66 -14.04
C THR A 118 -3.05 -10.45 -13.32
N LYS A 119 -4.27 -10.57 -12.78
CA LYS A 119 -4.96 -9.50 -12.07
C LYS A 119 -5.00 -9.80 -10.58
N PHE A 120 -4.47 -8.89 -9.77
CA PHE A 120 -4.57 -8.96 -8.32
C PHE A 120 -5.75 -8.10 -7.84
N ILE A 121 -6.55 -8.62 -6.92
CA ILE A 121 -7.59 -7.86 -6.22
C ILE A 121 -7.14 -7.67 -4.78
N ILE A 122 -6.96 -6.41 -4.37
CA ILE A 122 -6.41 -6.02 -3.07
C ILE A 122 -7.46 -5.22 -2.31
N HIS A 123 -7.99 -5.81 -1.24
CA HIS A 123 -9.04 -5.18 -0.45
C HIS A 123 -8.53 -4.06 0.47
N GLY A 124 -9.44 -3.31 1.09
CA GLY A 124 -9.15 -2.12 1.88
C GLY A 124 -9.21 -2.30 3.40
N PHE A 125 -9.40 -1.18 4.10
CA PHE A 125 -9.55 -1.10 5.56
C PHE A 125 -10.85 -1.77 6.04
N ILE A 126 -10.80 -2.53 7.14
CA ILE A 126 -11.94 -3.31 7.68
C ILE A 126 -12.51 -4.35 6.69
N ASP A 127 -11.88 -4.49 5.53
CA ASP A 127 -12.34 -5.32 4.43
C ASP A 127 -11.67 -6.70 4.48
N THR A 128 -12.24 -7.67 3.77
CA THR A 128 -11.82 -9.07 3.75
C THR A 128 -11.97 -9.65 2.34
N PRO A 129 -11.34 -10.80 2.02
CA PRO A 129 -11.58 -11.49 0.74
C PRO A 129 -13.03 -11.97 0.54
N LEU A 130 -13.85 -11.98 1.60
CA LEU A 130 -15.24 -12.43 1.56
C LEU A 130 -16.24 -11.32 1.24
N SER A 131 -15.77 -10.07 1.14
CA SER A 131 -16.64 -8.95 0.81
C SER A 131 -17.23 -9.09 -0.59
N ASN A 132 -18.49 -8.71 -0.74
CA ASN A 132 -19.26 -8.94 -1.95
C ASN A 132 -18.54 -8.41 -3.19
N TRP A 133 -18.02 -7.18 -3.14
CA TRP A 133 -17.33 -6.56 -4.28
C TRP A 133 -16.09 -7.37 -4.72
N VAL A 134 -15.34 -7.99 -3.79
CA VAL A 134 -14.17 -8.81 -4.11
C VAL A 134 -14.61 -10.06 -4.87
N SER A 135 -15.68 -10.72 -4.37
CA SER A 135 -16.21 -11.94 -4.99
C SER A 135 -16.86 -11.64 -6.35
N GLU A 136 -17.66 -10.58 -6.44
CA GLU A 136 -18.32 -10.15 -7.68
C GLU A 136 -17.29 -9.75 -8.74
N MET A 137 -16.26 -8.98 -8.37
CA MET A 137 -15.17 -8.62 -9.28
C MET A 137 -14.37 -9.84 -9.73
N ARG A 138 -14.03 -10.74 -8.80
CA ARG A 138 -13.35 -11.99 -9.13
C ARG A 138 -14.16 -12.77 -10.17
N ASP A 139 -15.45 -12.97 -9.90
CA ASP A 139 -16.32 -13.76 -10.77
C ASP A 139 -16.43 -13.12 -12.15
N GLU A 140 -16.67 -11.81 -12.22
CA GLU A 140 -16.72 -11.07 -13.49
C GLU A 140 -15.41 -11.17 -14.27
N LEU A 141 -14.25 -11.03 -13.60
CA LEU A 141 -12.95 -11.21 -14.26
C LEU A 141 -12.78 -12.63 -14.79
N ILE A 142 -13.14 -13.66 -14.03
CA ILE A 142 -13.03 -15.05 -14.46
C ILE A 142 -13.90 -15.32 -15.69
N THR A 143 -15.10 -14.74 -15.80
CA THR A 143 -15.99 -14.95 -16.97
C THR A 143 -15.38 -14.50 -18.30
N ARG A 144 -14.42 -13.54 -18.27
CA ARG A 144 -13.70 -13.11 -19.48
C ARG A 144 -12.83 -14.20 -20.08
N GLY A 145 -12.44 -15.20 -19.28
CA GLY A 145 -11.52 -16.27 -19.68
C GLY A 145 -10.09 -15.76 -19.89
N GLY A 146 -9.12 -16.69 -19.89
CA GLY A 146 -7.72 -16.35 -20.19
C GLY A 146 -7.05 -15.40 -19.19
N LEU A 147 -7.48 -15.42 -17.92
CA LEU A 147 -6.92 -14.60 -16.84
C LEU A 147 -6.49 -15.45 -15.65
N ASN A 148 -5.41 -15.04 -14.98
CA ASN A 148 -5.16 -15.42 -13.60
C ASN A 148 -5.74 -14.33 -12.69
N VAL A 149 -6.67 -14.68 -11.79
CA VAL A 149 -7.22 -13.74 -10.82
C VAL A 149 -6.72 -14.14 -9.44
N ILE A 150 -5.95 -13.26 -8.79
CA ILE A 150 -5.37 -13.51 -7.46
C ILE A 150 -6.00 -12.56 -6.46
N VAL A 151 -6.78 -13.09 -5.53
CA VAL A 151 -7.30 -12.31 -4.40
C VAL A 151 -6.23 -12.26 -3.32
N VAL A 152 -5.88 -11.05 -2.88
CA VAL A 152 -4.95 -10.79 -1.78
C VAL A 152 -5.75 -10.64 -0.49
N ASP A 153 -5.74 -11.69 0.33
CA ASP A 153 -6.32 -11.66 1.66
C ASP A 153 -5.28 -11.19 2.67
N TRP A 154 -5.51 -10.02 3.25
CA TRP A 154 -4.69 -9.46 4.31
C TRP A 154 -5.57 -9.02 5.50
N ALA A 155 -6.70 -9.71 5.72
CA ALA A 155 -7.68 -9.37 6.76
C ALA A 155 -7.07 -9.26 8.17
N GLY A 156 -6.06 -10.07 8.50
CA GLY A 156 -5.34 -9.99 9.76
C GLY A 156 -4.62 -8.65 9.98
N GLY A 157 -4.28 -7.95 8.89
CA GLY A 157 -3.67 -6.63 8.90
C GLY A 157 -4.63 -5.46 8.63
N SER A 158 -5.81 -5.69 8.05
CA SER A 158 -6.77 -4.64 7.66
C SER A 158 -7.76 -4.25 8.76
N LEU A 159 -8.04 -5.16 9.70
CA LEU A 159 -9.02 -5.00 10.80
C LEU A 159 -8.52 -4.24 12.06
N PRO A 160 -7.21 -4.12 12.37
CA PRO A 160 -6.73 -3.29 13.47
C PRO A 160 -7.07 -1.79 13.32
N LEU A 161 -6.62 -0.95 14.26
CA LEU A 161 -6.77 0.51 14.16
C LEU A 161 -6.21 1.04 12.83
N TYR A 162 -6.86 2.07 12.27
CA TYR A 162 -6.53 2.64 10.95
C TYR A 162 -5.04 2.97 10.79
N THR A 163 -4.40 3.50 11.83
CA THR A 163 -2.97 3.81 11.84
C THR A 163 -2.10 2.57 11.66
N GLN A 164 -2.45 1.46 12.31
CA GLN A 164 -1.75 0.20 12.18
C GLN A 164 -2.08 -0.49 10.85
N ALA A 165 -3.33 -0.46 10.40
CA ALA A 165 -3.72 -0.98 9.09
C ALA A 165 -2.99 -0.26 7.94
N THR A 166 -2.88 1.07 8.04
CA THR A 166 -2.06 1.89 7.14
C THR A 166 -0.61 1.44 7.14
N ALA A 167 0.01 1.21 8.30
CA ALA A 167 1.38 0.70 8.35
C ALA A 167 1.50 -0.70 7.72
N ASN A 168 0.51 -1.57 7.95
CA ASN A 168 0.49 -2.95 7.46
C ASN A 168 0.51 -3.05 5.93
N THR A 169 -0.13 -2.11 5.22
CA THR A 169 -0.12 -2.06 3.74
C THR A 169 1.28 -2.14 3.14
N ARG A 170 2.29 -1.55 3.80
CA ARG A 170 3.69 -1.60 3.35
C ARG A 170 4.23 -3.03 3.32
N LEU A 171 3.94 -3.82 4.37
CA LEU A 171 4.39 -5.21 4.43
C LEU A 171 3.61 -6.06 3.44
N VAL A 172 2.31 -5.83 3.28
CA VAL A 172 1.48 -6.52 2.27
C VAL A 172 1.98 -6.23 0.85
N GLY A 173 2.38 -4.99 0.56
CA GLY A 173 3.00 -4.61 -0.72
C GLY A 173 4.28 -5.41 -0.99
N LEU A 174 5.15 -5.56 0.01
CA LEU A 174 6.35 -6.40 -0.11
C LEU A 174 6.02 -7.87 -0.38
N GLU A 175 4.99 -8.43 0.27
CA GLU A 175 4.52 -9.81 0.02
C GLU A 175 4.01 -9.99 -1.41
N ILE A 176 3.22 -9.04 -1.93
CA ILE A 176 2.72 -9.07 -3.32
C ILE A 176 3.88 -9.05 -4.30
N ALA A 177 4.83 -8.12 -4.14
CA ALA A 177 6.01 -8.03 -4.99
C ALA A 177 6.85 -9.31 -4.94
N TYR A 178 6.99 -9.89 -3.75
CA TYR A 178 7.71 -11.15 -3.59
C TYR A 178 7.01 -12.32 -4.30
N LEU A 179 5.68 -12.42 -4.23
CA LEU A 179 4.94 -13.41 -5.00
C LEU A 179 5.10 -13.19 -6.51
N ILE A 180 4.98 -11.95 -7.01
CA ILE A 180 5.16 -11.65 -8.44
C ILE A 180 6.54 -12.07 -8.92
N LYS A 181 7.59 -11.76 -8.14
CA LYS A 181 8.96 -12.21 -8.40
C LYS A 181 9.03 -13.74 -8.50
N LYS A 182 8.40 -14.48 -7.58
CA LYS A 182 8.39 -15.95 -7.59
C LYS A 182 7.60 -16.55 -8.75
N LEU A 183 6.49 -15.93 -9.15
CA LEU A 183 5.76 -16.30 -10.37
C LEU A 183 6.63 -16.09 -11.61
N GLY A 184 7.40 -15.00 -11.66
CA GLY A 184 8.41 -14.76 -12.69
C GLY A 184 9.49 -15.83 -12.72
N GLU A 185 10.12 -16.12 -11.57
CA GLU A 185 11.20 -17.12 -11.44
C GLU A 185 10.74 -18.55 -11.79
N TYR A 186 9.51 -18.94 -11.41
CA TYR A 186 9.05 -20.32 -11.51
C TYR A 186 8.23 -20.62 -12.75
N LYS A 187 7.50 -19.64 -13.28
CA LYS A 187 6.58 -19.82 -14.41
C LYS A 187 6.88 -18.87 -15.57
N GLY A 188 7.73 -17.86 -15.40
CA GLY A 188 8.06 -16.89 -16.44
C GLY A 188 7.02 -15.77 -16.60
N LEU A 189 6.25 -15.46 -15.55
CA LEU A 189 5.38 -14.27 -15.54
C LEU A 189 6.24 -13.00 -15.75
N ARG A 190 5.81 -12.13 -16.66
CA ARG A 190 6.43 -10.81 -16.85
C ARG A 190 5.67 -9.78 -16.02
N ALA A 191 6.40 -8.82 -15.43
CA ALA A 191 5.79 -7.76 -14.63
C ALA A 191 4.81 -6.88 -15.45
N GLU A 192 5.07 -6.73 -16.75
CA GLU A 192 4.22 -5.98 -17.68
C GLU A 192 2.83 -6.61 -17.91
N ASP A 193 2.69 -7.92 -17.67
CA ASP A 193 1.42 -8.65 -17.77
C ASP A 193 0.63 -8.64 -16.44
N VAL A 194 1.12 -7.92 -15.44
CA VAL A 194 0.50 -7.82 -14.11
C VAL A 194 -0.31 -6.53 -13.98
N HIS A 195 -1.53 -6.68 -13.47
CA HIS A 195 -2.43 -5.59 -13.12
C HIS A 195 -2.84 -5.69 -11.65
N LEU A 196 -2.50 -4.70 -10.84
CA LEU A 196 -2.93 -4.61 -9.45
C LEU A 196 -4.19 -3.74 -9.34
N ILE A 197 -5.28 -4.28 -8.83
CA ILE A 197 -6.53 -3.55 -8.58
C ILE A 197 -6.68 -3.41 -7.07
N GLY A 198 -6.55 -2.20 -6.55
CA GLY A 198 -6.56 -1.93 -5.12
C GLY A 198 -7.68 -0.98 -4.72
N HIS A 199 -8.47 -1.34 -3.71
CA HIS A 199 -9.54 -0.50 -3.16
C HIS A 199 -9.14 0.14 -1.83
N SER A 200 -9.40 1.43 -1.62
CA SER A 200 -9.10 2.13 -0.36
C SER A 200 -7.61 1.98 0.03
N LEU A 201 -7.29 1.43 1.20
CA LEU A 201 -5.90 1.09 1.60
C LEU A 201 -5.20 0.10 0.62
N GLY A 202 -5.98 -0.70 -0.11
CA GLY A 202 -5.48 -1.61 -1.14
C GLY A 202 -4.86 -0.88 -2.33
N ALA A 203 -5.31 0.34 -2.65
CA ALA A 203 -4.72 1.15 -3.72
C ALA A 203 -3.27 1.55 -3.39
N HIS A 204 -3.01 1.97 -2.16
CA HIS A 204 -1.65 2.29 -1.71
C HIS A 204 -0.81 1.03 -1.51
N THR A 205 -1.41 -0.07 -1.08
CA THR A 205 -0.77 -1.38 -1.06
C THR A 205 -0.25 -1.79 -2.44
N ALA A 206 -1.00 -1.49 -3.51
CA ALA A 206 -0.56 -1.72 -4.87
C ALA A 206 0.65 -0.86 -5.26
N GLY A 207 0.67 0.42 -4.88
CA GLY A 207 1.84 1.30 -5.07
C GLY A 207 3.09 0.75 -4.38
N TYR A 208 2.98 0.32 -3.12
CA TYR A 208 4.11 -0.29 -2.39
C TYR A 208 4.61 -1.60 -3.01
N ALA A 209 3.72 -2.40 -3.63
CA ALA A 209 4.15 -3.58 -4.38
C ALA A 209 4.94 -3.20 -5.64
N ALA A 210 4.56 -2.10 -6.28
CA ALA A 210 5.18 -1.59 -7.49
C ALA A 210 6.63 -1.12 -7.27
N GLU A 211 6.93 -0.52 -6.12
CA GLU A 211 8.30 -0.13 -5.74
C GLU A 211 9.32 -1.28 -5.86
N ARG A 212 8.86 -2.52 -5.67
CA ARG A 212 9.69 -3.74 -5.75
C ARG A 212 9.41 -4.59 -6.98
N THR A 213 8.63 -4.07 -7.93
CA THR A 213 8.23 -4.75 -9.16
C THR A 213 8.51 -3.86 -10.39
N PRO A 214 9.79 -3.70 -10.79
CA PRO A 214 10.14 -2.86 -11.94
C PRO A 214 9.43 -3.30 -13.22
N GLY A 215 8.91 -2.34 -13.98
CA GLY A 215 8.18 -2.63 -15.22
C GLY A 215 6.77 -3.18 -15.00
N LEU A 216 6.15 -2.92 -13.84
CA LEU A 216 4.77 -3.30 -13.58
C LEU A 216 3.84 -2.75 -14.67
N GLY A 217 2.94 -3.60 -15.18
CA GLY A 217 2.03 -3.25 -16.26
C GLY A 217 1.03 -2.17 -15.87
N ARG A 218 0.20 -2.44 -14.85
CA ARG A 218 -0.88 -1.53 -14.49
C ARG A 218 -1.24 -1.54 -13.01
N ILE A 219 -1.67 -0.39 -12.49
CA ILE A 219 -2.40 -0.27 -11.23
C ILE A 219 -3.73 0.46 -11.48
N THR A 220 -4.84 -0.12 -11.01
CA THR A 220 -6.12 0.59 -10.87
C THR A 220 -6.36 0.89 -9.39
N GLY A 221 -6.44 2.17 -9.02
CA GLY A 221 -6.85 2.63 -7.70
C GLY A 221 -8.35 2.87 -7.63
N LEU A 222 -9.06 2.06 -6.85
CA LEU A 222 -10.50 2.24 -6.61
C LEU A 222 -10.67 3.00 -5.30
N ASP A 223 -11.03 4.27 -5.42
CA ASP A 223 -11.23 5.20 -4.30
C ASP A 223 -10.09 5.16 -3.27
N PRO A 224 -8.84 5.51 -3.67
CA PRO A 224 -7.68 5.43 -2.78
C PRO A 224 -7.90 6.23 -1.49
N ALA A 225 -7.51 5.66 -0.35
CA ALA A 225 -7.80 6.27 0.94
C ALA A 225 -7.07 7.61 1.15
N GLU A 226 -7.81 8.67 1.49
CA GLU A 226 -7.21 9.98 1.75
C GLU A 226 -6.35 10.05 3.03
N PRO A 227 -6.85 9.61 4.22
CA PRO A 227 -6.14 9.82 5.48
C PRO A 227 -4.80 9.09 5.49
N TYR A 228 -3.73 9.76 5.94
CA TYR A 228 -2.34 9.25 5.97
C TYR A 228 -1.61 9.19 4.62
N PHE A 229 -2.27 9.57 3.51
CA PHE A 229 -1.68 9.54 2.17
C PHE A 229 -1.74 10.89 1.46
N GLN A 230 -2.85 11.63 1.56
CA GLN A 230 -2.96 12.94 0.93
C GLN A 230 -1.91 13.92 1.48
N GLY A 231 -1.31 14.70 0.57
CA GLY A 231 -0.26 15.67 0.91
C GLY A 231 1.10 15.04 1.26
N MET A 232 1.20 13.70 1.27
CA MET A 232 2.46 12.99 1.49
C MET A 232 3.28 12.88 0.20
N ASP A 233 4.58 12.64 0.37
CA ASP A 233 5.52 12.35 -0.71
C ASP A 233 5.05 11.13 -1.54
N PRO A 234 5.30 11.08 -2.86
CA PRO A 234 5.01 9.92 -3.70
C PRO A 234 5.44 8.57 -3.11
N ILE A 235 6.57 8.47 -2.40
CA ILE A 235 7.02 7.22 -1.75
C ILE A 235 6.05 6.68 -0.69
N VAL A 236 5.12 7.51 -0.22
CA VAL A 236 4.17 7.16 0.84
C VAL A 236 2.82 6.73 0.28
N ARG A 237 2.51 6.98 -0.99
CA ARG A 237 1.17 6.82 -1.54
C ARG A 237 1.20 6.19 -2.93
N LEU A 238 0.01 6.01 -3.52
CA LEU A 238 -0.10 5.63 -4.92
C LEU A 238 0.29 6.86 -5.75
N ASP A 239 1.11 6.64 -6.77
CA ASP A 239 1.60 7.69 -7.66
C ASP A 239 1.66 7.20 -9.12
N PRO A 240 1.50 8.09 -10.12
CA PRO A 240 1.61 7.72 -11.53
C PRO A 240 2.93 7.03 -11.92
N SER A 241 4.02 7.20 -11.15
CA SER A 241 5.28 6.51 -11.41
C SER A 241 5.31 5.02 -11.06
N ASP A 242 4.31 4.52 -10.33
CA ASP A 242 4.34 3.18 -9.75
C ASP A 242 4.19 2.08 -10.81
N ALA A 243 3.54 2.35 -11.93
CA ALA A 243 3.35 1.39 -13.02
C ALA A 243 3.39 2.06 -14.39
N SER A 244 3.44 1.25 -15.44
CA SER A 244 3.39 1.75 -16.83
C SER A 244 2.06 2.48 -17.11
N LEU A 245 0.99 2.07 -16.45
CA LEU A 245 -0.28 2.78 -16.40
C LEU A 245 -0.84 2.76 -14.98
N VAL A 246 -1.19 3.94 -14.47
CA VAL A 246 -1.94 4.10 -13.23
C VAL A 246 -3.24 4.84 -13.55
N ASP A 247 -4.37 4.22 -13.27
CA ASP A 247 -5.70 4.82 -13.42
C ASP A 247 -6.48 4.76 -12.11
N VAL A 248 -7.20 5.84 -11.80
CA VAL A 248 -7.86 6.02 -10.50
C VAL A 248 -9.32 6.40 -10.71
N ILE A 249 -10.20 5.76 -9.94
CA ILE A 249 -11.63 6.08 -9.88
C ILE A 249 -11.91 6.65 -8.50
N HIS A 250 -12.37 7.90 -8.42
CA HIS A 250 -12.78 8.54 -7.18
C HIS A 250 -14.30 8.49 -7.05
N THR A 251 -14.79 8.03 -5.90
CA THR A 251 -16.22 7.90 -5.61
C THR A 251 -16.64 8.52 -4.28
N ASP A 252 -15.70 8.79 -3.38
CA ASP A 252 -15.92 9.45 -2.09
C ASP A 252 -14.75 10.41 -1.76
N GLY A 253 -14.54 11.40 -2.65
CA GLY A 253 -13.45 12.39 -2.57
C GLY A 253 -13.92 13.83 -2.42
#